data_AF-A0A352R9Z6-F1
#
_entry.id   AF-A0A352R9Z6-F1
#
_cell.length_a   1.000
_cell.length_b   1.000
_cell.length_c   1.000
_cell.angle_alpha   90.00
_cell.angle_beta   90.00
_cell.angle_gamma   90.00
#
_symmetry.space_group_name_H-M   'P 1'
#
loop_
_entity.id
_entity.type
_entity.pdbx_description
1 polymer ?
#
loop_
_entity_poly.entity_id
_entity_poly.type
_entity_poly.pdbx_seq_one_letter_code
_entity_poly.pdbx_strand_id
1 'polypeptide(L)'
;MKLTAENIKFIDNYLKNSEVIYYDIRMEMLDHVATAVEQKMEAENLDFYDAFKGYMVVNKKEILKGNKFWSIYSKDTILNFLKFLIHPIMILISVSFYFFYKNVAVSNYFSESFTIRNLFFVFMIIVAFFQLIYFHLILKQRFFVLEKLGGLLAIIYYLQMFFMNQHEDENPSIITLTLFSYIMIAYLLYFIKEVYKFNTNKKKFVL
;
A
#
# COMPACT_ATOMS: atom_id res chain seq x y z
N MET A 1 9.69 -13.71 32.06
CA MET A 1 8.33 -14.28 32.12
C MET A 1 7.69 -14.11 30.76
N LYS A 2 7.00 -15.13 30.24
CA LYS A 2 6.32 -15.02 28.94
C LYS A 2 4.88 -14.57 29.09
N LEU A 3 4.39 -13.79 28.13
CA LEU A 3 2.99 -13.38 28.08
C LEU A 3 2.06 -14.55 27.71
N THR A 4 0.86 -14.54 28.28
CA THR A 4 -0.22 -15.45 27.89
C THR A 4 -0.96 -14.92 26.67
N ALA A 5 -1.73 -15.77 25.99
CA ALA A 5 -2.58 -15.34 24.88
C ALA A 5 -3.61 -14.27 25.29
N GLU A 6 -4.07 -14.31 26.55
CA GLU A 6 -4.98 -13.31 27.11
C GLU A 6 -4.29 -11.95 27.26
N ASN A 7 -3.03 -11.92 27.69
CA ASN A 7 -2.23 -10.70 27.78
C ASN A 7 -2.01 -10.08 26.39
N ILE A 8 -1.70 -10.89 25.38
CA ILE A 8 -1.55 -10.42 24.00
C ILE A 8 -2.87 -9.84 23.47
N LYS A 9 -4.00 -10.53 23.72
CA LYS A 9 -5.34 -10.04 23.35
C LYS A 9 -5.70 -8.74 24.08
N PHE A 10 -5.29 -8.59 25.33
CA PHE A 10 -5.46 -7.37 26.10
C PHE A 10 -4.72 -6.20 25.46
N ILE A 11 -3.44 -6.40 25.07
CA ILE A 11 -2.63 -5.37 24.40
C ILE A 11 -3.27 -4.99 23.05
N ASP A 12 -3.65 -5.94 22.20
CA ASP A 12 -4.28 -5.65 20.89
C ASP A 12 -5.57 -4.83 21.06
N ASN A 13 -6.45 -5.23 21.99
CA ASN A 13 -7.67 -4.49 22.28
C ASN A 13 -7.38 -3.08 22.79
N TYR A 14 -6.39 -2.92 23.67
CA TYR A 14 -5.98 -1.61 24.16
C TYR A 14 -5.48 -0.71 23.02
N LEU A 15 -4.62 -1.23 22.13
CA LEU A 15 -4.08 -0.49 20.99
C LEU A 15 -5.20 -0.08 20.02
N LYS A 16 -6.13 -0.99 19.73
CA LYS A 16 -7.31 -0.73 18.90
C LYS A 16 -8.20 0.36 19.50
N ASN A 17 -8.46 0.31 20.80
CA ASN A 17 -9.24 1.33 21.52
C ASN A 17 -8.48 2.66 21.68
N SER A 18 -7.15 2.62 21.57
CA SER A 18 -6.29 3.80 21.54
C SER A 18 -6.10 4.34 20.12
N GLU A 19 -7.08 4.13 19.24
CA GLU A 19 -7.12 4.62 17.85
C GLU A 19 -6.06 4.06 16.90
N VAL A 20 -5.26 3.03 17.26
CA VAL A 20 -4.33 2.39 16.32
C VAL A 20 -5.12 1.52 15.33
N ILE A 21 -5.72 2.18 14.34
CA ILE A 21 -6.74 1.62 13.45
C ILE A 21 -6.16 0.70 12.37
N TYR A 22 -4.96 1.02 11.89
CA TYR A 22 -4.28 0.27 10.83
C TYR A 22 -3.77 -1.06 11.37
N TYR A 23 -4.24 -2.16 10.79
CA TYR A 23 -3.93 -3.50 11.29
C TYR A 23 -2.44 -3.83 11.19
N ASP A 24 -1.79 -3.52 10.06
CA ASP A 24 -0.36 -3.73 9.85
C ASP A 24 0.50 -2.99 10.88
N ILE A 25 0.19 -1.71 11.13
CA ILE A 25 0.84 -0.92 12.18
C ILE A 25 0.52 -1.49 13.57
N ARG A 26 -0.73 -1.88 13.82
CA ARG A 26 -1.14 -2.41 15.13
C ARG A 26 -0.44 -3.72 15.47
N MET A 27 -0.24 -4.62 14.50
CA MET A 27 0.48 -5.88 14.74
C MET A 27 1.97 -5.64 15.03
N GLU A 28 2.61 -4.68 14.35
CA GLU A 28 3.98 -4.28 14.66
C GLU A 28 4.09 -3.66 16.06
N MET A 29 3.17 -2.75 16.40
CA MET A 29 3.10 -2.15 17.74
C MET A 29 2.79 -3.18 18.82
N LEU A 30 1.94 -4.16 18.54
CA LEU A 30 1.62 -5.26 19.45
C LEU A 30 2.89 -6.04 19.81
N ASP A 31 3.69 -6.42 18.81
CA ASP A 31 4.94 -7.16 19.00
C ASP A 31 5.97 -6.35 19.82
N HIS A 32 6.11 -5.06 19.50
CA HIS A 32 6.98 -4.15 20.26
C HIS A 32 6.53 -3.99 21.72
N VAL A 33 5.24 -3.76 21.96
CA VAL A 33 4.69 -3.60 23.32
C VAL A 33 4.81 -4.91 24.09
N ALA A 34 4.49 -6.05 23.47
CA ALA A 34 4.61 -7.36 24.09
C ALA A 34 6.05 -7.63 24.54
N THR A 35 7.02 -7.44 23.64
CA THR A 35 8.44 -7.63 23.94
C THR A 35 8.92 -6.70 25.07
N ALA A 36 8.54 -5.43 25.04
CA ALA A 36 8.94 -4.47 26.06
C ALA A 36 8.32 -4.78 27.43
N VAL A 37 7.07 -5.25 27.46
CA VAL A 37 6.39 -5.65 28.70
C VAL A 37 7.04 -6.92 29.27
N GLU A 38 7.37 -7.91 28.45
CA GLU A 38 8.10 -9.11 28.91
C GLU A 38 9.45 -8.74 29.54
N GLN A 39 10.22 -7.87 28.88
CA GLN A 39 11.50 -7.38 29.40
C GLN A 39 11.33 -6.65 30.73
N LYS A 40 10.27 -5.84 30.86
CA LYS A 40 9.99 -5.11 32.10
C LYS A 40 9.54 -6.02 33.24
N MET A 41 8.72 -7.03 32.95
CA MET A 41 8.34 -8.06 33.92
C MET A 41 9.57 -8.81 34.43
N GLU A 42 10.54 -9.12 33.56
CA GLU A 42 11.79 -9.78 33.94
C GLU A 42 12.73 -8.90 34.75
N ALA A 43 12.94 -7.65 34.31
CA ALA A 43 13.89 -6.74 34.93
C ALA A 43 13.42 -6.23 36.30
N GLU A 44 12.13 -5.98 36.46
CA GLU A 44 11.55 -5.35 37.66
C GLU A 44 10.75 -6.35 38.52
N ASN A 45 10.69 -7.63 38.12
CA ASN A 45 9.89 -8.68 38.77
C ASN A 45 8.43 -8.26 39.00
N LEU A 46 7.83 -7.63 37.99
CA LEU A 46 6.47 -7.11 38.01
C LEU A 46 5.48 -8.11 37.42
N ASP A 47 4.22 -7.99 37.84
CA ASP A 47 3.13 -8.64 37.11
C ASP A 47 2.88 -7.96 35.75
N PHE A 48 2.09 -8.63 34.91
CA PHE A 48 1.77 -8.14 33.58
C PHE A 48 1.11 -6.75 33.59
N TYR A 49 0.15 -6.52 34.48
CA TYR A 49 -0.65 -5.30 34.44
C TYR A 49 0.16 -4.08 34.85
N ASP A 50 0.98 -4.22 35.88
CA ASP A 50 1.88 -3.17 36.37
C ASP A 50 2.99 -2.86 35.35
N ALA A 51 3.59 -3.89 34.77
CA ALA A 51 4.58 -3.72 33.69
C ALA A 51 3.96 -3.02 32.47
N PHE A 52 2.78 -3.48 32.02
CA PHE A 52 2.05 -2.89 30.91
C PHE A 52 1.67 -1.43 31.18
N LYS A 53 1.04 -1.15 32.32
CA LYS A 53 0.61 0.20 32.71
C LYS A 53 1.81 1.13 32.79
N GLY A 54 2.89 0.70 33.44
CA GLY A 54 4.12 1.47 33.57
C GLY A 54 4.75 1.79 32.21
N TYR A 55 4.79 0.81 31.30
CA TYR A 55 5.28 1.03 29.93
C TYR A 55 4.39 2.00 29.14
N MET A 56 3.07 1.82 29.18
CA MET A 56 2.14 2.62 28.40
C MET A 56 2.07 4.08 28.88
N VAL A 57 2.17 4.35 30.18
CA VAL A 57 2.19 5.73 30.70
C VAL A 57 3.33 6.55 30.08
N VAL A 58 4.50 5.93 29.91
CA VAL A 58 5.68 6.58 29.34
C VAL A 58 5.58 6.68 27.81
N ASN A 59 5.20 5.58 27.14
CA ASN A 59 5.37 5.44 25.69
C ASN A 59 4.10 5.73 24.87
N LYS A 60 2.93 5.89 25.49
CA LYS A 60 1.65 6.08 24.77
C LYS A 60 1.69 7.23 23.76
N LYS A 61 2.32 8.35 24.12
CA LYS A 61 2.40 9.50 23.21
C LYS A 61 3.14 9.16 21.91
N GLU A 62 4.20 8.36 21.98
CA GLU A 62 4.99 7.96 20.82
C GLU A 62 4.26 6.91 19.98
N ILE A 63 3.66 5.91 20.64
CA ILE A 63 2.82 4.89 19.97
C ILE A 63 1.69 5.56 19.17
N LEU A 64 1.10 6.63 19.69
CA LEU A 64 0.04 7.38 19.01
C LEU A 64 0.53 8.33 17.91
N LYS A 65 1.81 8.73 17.90
CA LYS A 65 2.36 9.58 16.82
C LYS A 65 2.39 8.84 15.48
N GLY A 66 2.70 7.54 15.49
CA GLY A 66 2.75 6.72 14.27
C GLY A 66 1.40 6.60 13.55
N ASN A 67 0.30 6.81 14.26
CA ASN A 67 -1.06 6.66 13.74
C ASN A 67 -1.64 7.93 13.07
N LYS A 68 -1.03 9.10 13.27
CA LYS A 68 -1.57 10.40 12.81
C LYS A 68 -1.24 10.79 11.35
N PHE A 69 -0.90 9.84 10.49
CA PHE A 69 -0.69 10.13 9.06
C PHE A 69 -2.01 10.14 8.28
N TRP A 70 -2.74 11.25 8.42
CA TRP A 70 -3.92 11.60 7.61
C TRP A 70 -3.61 11.87 6.13
N SER A 71 -2.33 11.87 5.75
CA SER A 71 -1.91 12.05 4.36
C SER A 71 -2.37 10.86 3.51
N ILE A 72 -3.03 11.12 2.39
CA ILE A 72 -3.33 10.09 1.36
C ILE A 72 -2.03 9.48 0.80
N TYR A 73 -0.91 10.20 0.92
CA TYR A 73 0.40 9.82 0.42
C TYR A 73 1.31 9.31 1.53
N SER A 74 2.11 8.29 1.21
CA SER A 74 3.21 7.82 2.05
C SER A 74 4.52 7.87 1.26
N LYS A 75 5.51 8.55 1.81
CA LYS A 75 6.85 8.63 1.22
C LYS A 75 7.45 7.24 1.04
N ASP A 76 7.29 6.37 2.03
CA ASP A 76 7.84 5.01 1.99
C ASP A 76 7.14 4.16 0.93
N THR A 77 5.82 4.29 0.79
CA THR A 77 5.07 3.60 -0.27
C THR A 77 5.53 4.04 -1.65
N ILE A 78 5.72 5.35 -1.86
CA ILE A 78 6.21 5.90 -3.14
C ILE A 78 7.64 5.42 -3.41
N LEU A 79 8.55 5.52 -2.43
CA LEU A 79 9.95 5.10 -2.61
C LEU A 79 10.06 3.59 -2.88
N ASN A 80 9.28 2.76 -2.18
CA ASN A 80 9.26 1.32 -2.41
C ASN A 80 8.70 0.97 -3.79
N PHE A 81 7.69 1.71 -4.28
CA PHE A 81 7.22 1.57 -5.65
C PHE A 81 8.28 1.98 -6.67
N LEU A 82 8.98 3.11 -6.48
CA LEU A 82 10.07 3.53 -7.36
C LEU A 82 11.22 2.50 -7.40
N LYS A 83 11.56 1.90 -6.26
CA LYS A 83 12.52 0.77 -6.21
C LYS A 83 12.01 -0.46 -6.95
N PHE A 84 10.69 -0.71 -6.92
CA PHE A 84 10.07 -1.81 -7.65
C PHE A 84 10.16 -1.61 -9.18
N LEU A 85 10.02 -0.36 -9.66
CA LEU A 85 10.16 -0.03 -11.09
C LEU A 85 11.53 -0.47 -11.64
N ILE A 86 12.61 -0.22 -10.91
CA ILE A 86 13.97 -0.53 -11.39
C ILE A 86 14.36 -2.03 -11.27
N HIS A 87 13.45 -2.90 -10.84
CA HIS A 87 13.73 -4.34 -10.75
C HIS A 87 13.99 -4.95 -12.14
N PRO A 88 14.94 -5.89 -12.33
CA PRO A 88 15.33 -6.38 -13.65
C PRO A 88 14.17 -6.89 -14.53
N ILE A 89 13.24 -7.64 -13.94
CA ILE A 89 12.03 -8.12 -14.63
C ILE A 89 11.15 -6.94 -15.10
N MET A 90 11.04 -5.88 -14.30
CA MET A 90 10.26 -4.70 -14.65
C MET A 90 10.91 -3.92 -15.79
N ILE A 91 12.23 -3.81 -15.80
CA ILE A 91 12.97 -3.22 -16.93
C ILE A 91 12.73 -4.02 -18.22
N LEU A 92 12.75 -5.36 -18.16
CA LEU A 92 12.42 -6.20 -19.32
C LEU A 92 10.99 -5.96 -19.82
N ILE A 93 10.02 -5.79 -18.92
CA ILE A 93 8.64 -5.43 -19.29
C ILE A 93 8.59 -4.07 -20.00
N SER A 94 9.30 -3.06 -19.48
CA SER A 94 9.37 -1.75 -20.12
C SER A 94 9.97 -1.82 -21.53
N VAL A 95 11.06 -2.57 -21.71
CA VAL A 95 11.69 -2.78 -23.03
C VAL A 95 10.73 -3.49 -23.97
N SER A 96 10.01 -4.50 -23.48
CA SER A 96 9.00 -5.23 -24.25
C SER A 96 7.87 -4.31 -24.74
N PHE A 97 7.37 -3.42 -23.88
CA PHE A 97 6.37 -2.42 -24.29
C PHE A 97 6.89 -1.46 -25.35
N TYR A 98 8.13 -1.00 -25.22
CA TYR A 98 8.74 -0.12 -26.22
C TYR A 98 8.78 -0.80 -27.60
N PHE A 99 9.28 -2.04 -27.66
CA PHE A 99 9.29 -2.79 -28.91
C PHE A 99 7.89 -3.06 -29.44
N PHE A 100 6.92 -3.35 -28.57
CA PHE A 100 5.53 -3.55 -28.98
C PHE A 100 4.97 -2.29 -29.66
N TYR A 101 5.03 -1.12 -29.02
CA TYR A 101 4.50 0.12 -29.60
C TYR A 101 5.28 0.62 -30.81
N LYS A 102 6.57 0.28 -30.91
CA LYS A 102 7.38 0.62 -32.09
C LYS A 102 6.98 -0.19 -33.33
N ASN A 103 6.64 -1.47 -33.14
CA ASN A 103 6.34 -2.38 -34.26
C ASN A 103 4.84 -2.49 -34.56
N VAL A 104 3.97 -2.09 -33.63
CA VAL A 104 2.52 -2.15 -33.76
C VAL A 104 1.96 -0.75 -33.80
N ALA A 105 1.27 -0.40 -34.88
CA ALA A 105 0.57 0.88 -35.02
C ALA A 105 -0.74 0.86 -34.20
N VAL A 106 -0.59 0.88 -32.87
CA VAL A 106 -1.71 0.70 -31.92
C VAL A 106 -2.82 1.73 -32.13
N SER A 107 -2.49 2.96 -32.55
CA SER A 107 -3.46 4.02 -32.87
C SER A 107 -4.51 3.59 -33.90
N ASN A 108 -4.15 2.71 -34.85
CA ASN A 108 -5.04 2.29 -35.93
C ASN A 108 -6.19 1.38 -35.45
N TYR A 109 -6.11 0.88 -34.21
CA TYR A 109 -7.14 0.04 -33.61
C TYR A 109 -8.17 0.85 -32.80
N PHE A 110 -7.98 2.17 -32.70
CA PHE A 110 -8.86 3.07 -31.96
C PHE A 110 -9.62 3.98 -32.93
N SER A 111 -10.83 4.38 -32.54
CA SER A 111 -11.64 5.35 -33.28
C SER A 111 -11.42 6.75 -32.74
N GLU A 112 -11.88 7.77 -33.48
CA GLU A 112 -11.93 9.15 -32.98
C GLU A 112 -12.79 9.26 -31.71
N SER A 113 -13.87 8.48 -31.62
CA SER A 113 -14.78 8.46 -30.47
C SER A 113 -14.22 7.72 -29.24
N PHE A 114 -13.27 6.81 -29.43
CA PHE A 114 -12.64 6.05 -28.35
C PHE A 114 -11.16 5.88 -28.63
N THR A 115 -10.37 6.80 -28.09
CA THR A 115 -8.92 6.85 -28.28
C THR A 115 -8.19 5.98 -27.25
N ILE A 116 -6.89 5.77 -27.47
CA ILE A 116 -6.03 5.10 -26.50
C ILE A 116 -6.00 5.81 -25.13
N ARG A 117 -6.18 7.14 -25.09
CA ARG A 117 -6.28 7.91 -23.84
C ARG A 117 -7.52 7.49 -23.04
N ASN A 118 -8.65 7.29 -23.73
CA ASN A 118 -9.88 6.80 -23.11
C ASN A 118 -9.67 5.39 -22.53
N LEU A 119 -8.93 4.52 -23.22
CA LEU A 119 -8.60 3.19 -22.70
C LEU A 119 -7.82 3.28 -21.38
N PHE A 120 -6.75 4.08 -21.32
CA PHE A 120 -6.00 4.25 -20.07
C PHE A 120 -6.87 4.85 -18.95
N PHE A 121 -7.74 5.80 -19.27
CA PHE A 121 -8.65 6.39 -18.30
C PHE A 121 -9.66 5.35 -17.75
N VAL A 122 -10.29 4.57 -18.63
CA VAL A 122 -11.21 3.50 -18.23
C VAL A 122 -10.48 2.46 -17.38
N PHE A 123 -9.27 2.08 -17.77
CA PHE A 123 -8.43 1.18 -16.98
C PHE A 123 -8.17 1.74 -15.57
N MET A 124 -7.81 3.02 -15.45
CA MET A 124 -7.60 3.67 -14.15
C MET A 124 -8.84 3.64 -13.27
N ILE A 125 -10.01 3.92 -13.85
CA ILE A 125 -11.29 3.83 -13.17
C ILE A 125 -11.54 2.40 -12.67
N ILE A 126 -11.34 1.39 -13.53
CA ILE A 126 -11.54 -0.02 -13.17
C ILE A 126 -10.65 -0.39 -11.97
N VAL A 127 -9.37 -0.02 -12.01
CA VAL A 127 -8.41 -0.31 -10.93
C VAL A 127 -8.81 0.40 -9.63
N ALA A 128 -9.22 1.67 -9.72
CA ALA A 128 -9.68 2.44 -8.55
C ALA A 128 -10.94 1.82 -7.93
N PHE A 129 -11.94 1.44 -8.74
CA PHE A 129 -13.15 0.78 -8.25
C PHE A 129 -12.85 -0.59 -7.65
N PHE A 130 -12.01 -1.39 -8.32
CA PHE A 130 -11.58 -2.69 -7.80
C PHE A 130 -10.92 -2.53 -6.43
N GLN A 131 -10.03 -1.56 -6.28
CA GLN A 131 -9.36 -1.27 -5.01
C GLN A 131 -10.36 -0.84 -3.92
N LEU A 132 -11.32 0.04 -4.25
CA LEU A 132 -12.37 0.45 -3.31
C LEU A 132 -13.23 -0.75 -2.87
N ILE A 133 -13.68 -1.58 -3.81
CA ILE A 133 -14.46 -2.79 -3.54
C ILE A 133 -13.67 -3.76 -2.66
N TYR A 134 -12.39 -3.98 -3.00
CA TYR A 134 -11.52 -4.88 -2.26
C TYR A 134 -11.35 -4.44 -0.79
N PHE A 135 -11.16 -3.14 -0.55
CA PHE A 135 -11.04 -2.63 0.83
C PHE A 135 -12.34 -2.72 1.61
N HIS A 136 -13.44 -2.22 1.05
CA HIS A 136 -14.67 -2.05 1.80
C HIS A 136 -15.45 -3.36 1.95
N LEU A 137 -15.45 -4.23 0.94
CA LEU A 137 -16.24 -5.45 0.95
C LEU A 137 -15.46 -6.69 1.39
N ILE A 138 -14.19 -6.82 0.96
CA ILE A 138 -13.42 -8.05 1.17
C ILE A 138 -12.57 -7.97 2.44
N LEU A 139 -11.73 -6.93 2.57
CA LEU A 139 -10.78 -6.84 3.68
C LEU A 139 -11.45 -6.54 5.03
N LYS A 140 -12.48 -5.66 5.05
CA LYS A 140 -13.21 -5.21 6.25
C LYS A 140 -12.31 -4.70 7.40
N GLN A 141 -11.05 -4.42 7.09
CA GLN A 141 -10.00 -3.97 8.00
C GLN A 141 -9.16 -2.93 7.26
N ARG A 142 -8.69 -1.93 7.99
CA ARG A 142 -7.88 -0.84 7.45
C ARG A 142 -6.40 -1.24 7.45
N PHE A 143 -5.74 -1.05 6.31
CA PHE A 143 -4.33 -1.35 6.12
C PHE A 143 -3.61 -0.12 5.63
N PHE A 144 -2.52 0.25 6.28
CA PHE A 144 -1.84 1.50 5.97
C PHE A 144 -1.31 1.47 4.55
N VAL A 145 -0.43 0.51 4.22
CA VAL A 145 0.23 0.47 2.90
C VAL A 145 -0.79 0.40 1.77
N LEU A 146 -1.80 -0.46 1.89
CA LEU A 146 -2.78 -0.66 0.85
C LEU A 146 -3.70 0.56 0.66
N GLU A 147 -4.07 1.27 1.73
CA GLU A 147 -4.79 2.55 1.60
C GLU A 147 -3.93 3.61 0.89
N LYS A 148 -2.62 3.69 1.21
CA LYS A 148 -1.71 4.65 0.57
C LYS A 148 -1.43 4.34 -0.90
N LEU A 149 -1.62 3.09 -1.36
CA LEU A 149 -1.57 2.77 -2.79
C LEU A 149 -2.64 3.52 -3.60
N GLY A 150 -3.79 3.86 -2.99
CA GLY A 150 -4.79 4.69 -3.65
C GLY A 150 -4.27 6.10 -3.96
N GLY A 151 -3.47 6.66 -3.03
CA GLY A 151 -2.74 7.90 -3.27
C GLY A 151 -1.70 7.80 -4.39
N LEU A 152 -0.98 6.68 -4.45
CA LEU A 152 -0.05 6.41 -5.55
C LEU A 152 -0.78 6.34 -6.90
N LEU A 153 -1.93 5.66 -6.96
CA LEU A 153 -2.76 5.60 -8.16
C LEU A 153 -3.21 7.00 -8.61
N ALA A 154 -3.61 7.86 -7.66
CA ALA A 154 -3.96 9.25 -7.96
C ALA A 154 -2.77 10.04 -8.54
N ILE A 155 -1.55 9.87 -7.99
CA ILE A 155 -0.34 10.48 -8.56
C ILE A 155 -0.14 10.02 -10.01
N ILE A 156 -0.25 8.72 -10.27
CA ILE A 156 -0.10 8.17 -11.62
C ILE A 156 -1.15 8.77 -12.57
N TYR A 157 -2.40 8.91 -12.13
CA TYR A 157 -3.46 9.56 -12.90
C TYR A 157 -3.12 11.00 -13.27
N TYR A 158 -2.68 11.80 -12.31
CA TYR A 158 -2.31 13.20 -12.58
C TYR A 158 -1.11 13.31 -13.51
N LEU A 159 -0.10 12.46 -13.36
CA LEU A 159 1.01 12.38 -14.32
C LEU A 159 0.50 12.00 -15.71
N GLN A 160 -0.41 11.04 -15.80
CA GLN A 160 -1.01 10.65 -17.07
C GLN A 160 -1.72 11.81 -17.74
N MET A 161 -2.56 12.56 -17.00
CA MET A 161 -3.23 13.73 -17.56
C MET A 161 -2.24 14.79 -18.07
N PHE A 162 -1.15 15.01 -17.33
CA PHE A 162 -0.11 15.96 -17.71
C PHE A 162 0.62 15.56 -18.99
N PHE A 163 1.06 14.30 -19.09
CA PHE A 163 1.88 13.83 -20.22
C PHE A 163 1.08 13.34 -21.44
N MET A 164 -0.19 12.98 -21.27
CA MET A 164 -1.07 12.54 -22.36
C MET A 164 -2.08 13.62 -22.79
N ASN A 165 -1.80 14.90 -22.49
CA ASN A 165 -2.64 16.09 -22.70
C ASN A 165 -3.96 15.80 -23.45
N GLN A 166 -5.08 15.76 -22.72
CA GLN A 166 -6.38 15.36 -23.27
C GLN A 166 -6.97 16.37 -24.27
N HIS A 167 -6.33 17.52 -24.44
CA HIS A 167 -6.82 18.63 -25.28
C HIS A 167 -6.07 18.77 -26.61
N GLU A 168 -5.04 17.97 -26.86
CA GLU A 168 -4.34 17.96 -28.14
C GLU A 168 -4.88 16.82 -29.03
N ASP A 169 -5.18 17.18 -30.28
CA ASP A 169 -5.63 16.23 -31.32
C ASP A 169 -4.50 15.26 -31.74
N GLU A 170 -3.26 15.51 -31.31
CA GLU A 170 -2.12 14.66 -31.61
C GLU A 170 -2.16 13.34 -30.83
N ASN A 171 -1.73 12.26 -31.49
CA ASN A 171 -1.60 10.97 -30.84
C ASN A 171 -0.42 10.98 -29.85
N PRO A 172 -0.56 10.36 -28.67
CA PRO A 172 0.54 10.27 -27.72
C PRO A 172 1.78 9.60 -28.34
N SER A 173 2.95 10.13 -28.01
CA SER A 173 4.22 9.56 -28.48
C SER A 173 4.40 8.10 -28.03
N ILE A 174 5.19 7.32 -28.79
CA ILE A 174 5.57 5.93 -28.43
C ILE A 174 6.19 5.88 -27.02
N ILE A 175 6.98 6.89 -26.66
CA ILE A 175 7.62 6.99 -25.34
C ILE A 175 6.56 7.15 -24.25
N THR A 176 5.60 8.05 -24.46
CA THR A 176 4.49 8.28 -23.53
C THR A 176 3.66 7.01 -23.34
N LEU A 177 3.27 6.34 -24.44
CA LEU A 177 2.52 5.09 -24.39
C LEU A 177 3.28 3.99 -23.63
N THR A 178 4.57 3.86 -23.90
CA THR A 178 5.44 2.90 -23.22
C THR A 178 5.49 3.17 -21.71
N LEU A 179 5.75 4.42 -21.33
CA LEU A 179 5.88 4.84 -19.93
C LEU A 179 4.62 4.52 -19.12
N PHE A 180 3.44 4.88 -19.64
CA PHE A 180 2.20 4.68 -18.89
C PHE A 180 1.75 3.23 -18.88
N SER A 181 1.90 2.47 -19.97
CA SER A 181 1.64 1.01 -19.94
C SER A 181 2.54 0.31 -18.93
N TYR A 182 3.81 0.68 -18.90
CA TYR A 182 4.77 0.16 -17.94
C TYR A 182 4.39 0.51 -16.49
N ILE A 183 4.11 1.78 -16.19
CA ILE A 183 3.72 2.21 -14.84
C ILE A 183 2.42 1.55 -14.40
N MET A 184 1.45 1.37 -15.30
CA MET A 184 0.18 0.70 -14.98
C MET A 184 0.36 -0.78 -14.62
N ILE A 185 1.11 -1.52 -15.45
CA ILE A 185 1.42 -2.92 -15.14
C ILE A 185 2.25 -3.02 -13.86
N ALA A 186 3.22 -2.12 -13.67
CA ALA A 186 3.99 -2.07 -12.44
C ALA A 186 3.10 -1.82 -11.21
N TYR A 187 2.15 -0.90 -11.30
CA TYR A 187 1.18 -0.63 -10.23
C TYR A 187 0.37 -1.88 -9.90
N LEU A 188 -0.17 -2.56 -10.91
CA LEU A 188 -0.95 -3.80 -10.70
C LEU A 188 -0.12 -4.89 -10.01
N LEU A 189 1.08 -5.16 -10.53
CA LEU A 189 1.97 -6.19 -9.96
C LEU A 189 2.39 -5.82 -8.53
N TYR A 190 2.67 -4.55 -8.28
CA TYR A 190 3.01 -4.06 -6.95
C TYR A 190 1.82 -4.18 -5.98
N PHE A 191 0.61 -3.80 -6.41
CA PHE A 191 -0.62 -3.95 -5.64
C PHE A 191 -0.87 -5.42 -5.27
N ILE A 192 -0.79 -6.33 -6.25
CA ILE A 192 -0.95 -7.77 -6.00
C ILE A 192 0.11 -8.29 -5.03
N LYS A 193 1.37 -7.87 -5.18
CA LYS A 193 2.47 -8.23 -4.27
C LYS A 193 2.20 -7.79 -2.83
N GLU A 194 1.76 -6.55 -2.62
CA GLU A 194 1.44 -6.05 -1.27
C GLU A 194 0.22 -6.74 -0.68
N VAL A 195 -0.81 -7.04 -1.49
CA VAL A 195 -1.97 -7.84 -1.07
C VAL A 195 -1.57 -9.27 -0.68
N TYR A 196 -0.67 -9.91 -1.44
CA TYR A 196 -0.17 -11.24 -1.13
C TYR A 196 0.68 -11.25 0.15
N LYS A 197 1.62 -10.30 0.28
CA LYS A 197 2.41 -10.09 1.50
C LYS A 197 1.50 -9.88 2.72
N PHE A 198 0.41 -9.14 2.54
CA PHE A 198 -0.58 -8.96 3.58
C PHE A 198 -1.29 -10.28 3.94
N ASN A 199 -1.85 -10.99 2.96
CA ASN A 199 -2.60 -12.23 3.23
C ASN A 199 -1.72 -13.31 3.88
N THR A 200 -0.43 -13.34 3.55
CA THR A 200 0.55 -14.23 4.19
C THR A 200 0.88 -13.80 5.61
N ASN A 201 1.09 -12.51 5.87
CA ASN A 201 1.33 -12.00 7.23
C ASN A 201 0.12 -12.18 8.14
N LYS A 202 -1.11 -11.94 7.64
CA LYS A 202 -2.34 -12.17 8.42
C LYS A 202 -2.44 -13.61 8.91
N LYS A 203 -2.07 -14.59 8.08
CA LYS A 203 -2.07 -16.02 8.47
C LYS A 203 -1.08 -16.33 9.60
N LYS A 204 0.02 -15.59 9.72
CA LYS A 204 1.04 -15.81 10.76
C LYS A 204 0.57 -15.38 12.16
N PHE A 205 -0.35 -14.42 12.26
CA PHE A 205 -0.83 -13.86 13.54
C PHE A 205 -2.21 -14.40 13.97
N VAL A 206 -2.80 -15.33 13.21
CA VAL A 206 -4.09 -15.99 13.54
C VAL A 206 -3.87 -17.39 14.13
N LEU A 207 -2.61 -17.83 14.25
CA LEU A 207 -2.18 -19.05 14.95
C LEU A 207 -1.50 -18.66 16.27
#